data_AF-A0A9W2YFN3-F1
#
_entry.id   AF-A0A9W2YFN3-F1
#
_cell.length_a   1.000
_cell.length_b   1.000
_cell.length_c   1.000
_cell.angle_alpha   90.00
_cell.angle_beta   90.00
_cell.angle_gamma   90.00
#
_symmetry.space_group_name_H-M   'P 1'
#
loop_
_entity.id
_entity.type
_entity.pdbx_description
1 polymer ?
#
loop_
_entity_poly.entity_id
_entity_poly.type
_entity_poly.pdbx_seq_one_letter_code
_entity_poly.pdbx_strand_id
1 'polypeptide(L)'
;MMKNKAPPDISAAPAPTSEPVIIYDLKQPPESSSSGSSKDSSGDMFLPIEFRCEACGKRAFNLKTCSRCWGAKYCDNICQTRHWDKHSQVCVEDPKGRQFLKGGHILELDMMTPLEQQGTYLDSHPSSLGTMKCPKHGHNNHSAFIAIHDFNKSHLPLKLRMDEVVNYILAEAQFTVRVMVYWTSKQRPDDDVCARFRGTQNPRAASGKVLLSNPKDIKVRRCPVAHCHRHRDLGPDHTVYVVDVKVSTNGRVIFDEEELRRTTVDFFYDSGNGVGLVREYGYQLFPSRSTSDVRYFSIGVHDLKLLQRLERADGCRSACFKSIPHEALRAMSAHAIVISHPHGTQKKITVGNVVRITEENLTPDSQANAKMLSEMEKMWFETRSQLAHSQMIAAMGQLSLPVYKVWYDAATCLGSAGAPVYFGARQTSGIWGPYEAQHASYDIDAKLNYFKVPRFVA
;
A
#
# COMPACT_ATOMS: atom_id res chain seq x y z
N MET A 1 8.20 -23.27 46.89
CA MET A 1 7.37 -22.06 46.65
C MET A 1 8.19 -21.08 45.82
N MET A 2 8.07 -21.18 44.49
CA MET A 2 8.83 -20.37 43.53
C MET A 2 8.17 -19.01 43.38
N LYS A 3 8.96 -17.94 43.54
CA LYS A 3 8.51 -16.56 43.36
C LYS A 3 8.39 -16.25 41.86
N ASN A 4 7.18 -15.96 41.41
CA ASN A 4 6.89 -15.49 40.05
C ASN A 4 7.58 -14.15 39.79
N LYS A 5 8.51 -14.12 38.83
CA LYS A 5 9.02 -12.89 38.21
C LYS A 5 8.01 -12.40 37.18
N ALA A 6 7.66 -11.12 37.24
CA ALA A 6 6.82 -10.45 36.25
C ALA A 6 7.49 -10.47 34.85
N PRO A 7 6.69 -10.48 33.76
CA PRO A 7 7.21 -10.40 32.40
C PRO A 7 7.88 -9.04 32.13
N PRO A 8 8.91 -8.98 31.27
CA PRO A 8 9.62 -7.74 30.97
C PRO A 8 8.74 -6.79 30.13
N ASP A 9 8.84 -5.52 30.48
CA ASP A 9 8.18 -4.36 29.86
C ASP A 9 8.72 -4.14 28.44
N ILE A 10 7.86 -4.33 27.42
CA ILE A 10 8.18 -4.12 26.01
C ILE A 10 7.70 -2.71 25.64
N SER A 11 8.39 -1.68 26.14
CA SER A 11 8.07 -0.28 25.84
C SER A 11 9.30 0.56 25.52
N ALA A 12 10.10 0.13 24.54
CA ALA A 12 10.95 1.04 23.75
C ALA A 12 11.54 0.29 22.54
N ALA A 13 10.99 0.50 21.35
CA ALA A 13 11.71 0.19 20.13
C ALA A 13 12.84 1.24 19.97
N PRO A 14 14.12 0.85 19.82
CA PRO A 14 15.18 1.79 19.55
C PRO A 14 14.96 2.46 18.18
N ALA A 15 15.20 3.76 18.10
CA ALA A 15 15.16 4.50 16.84
C ALA A 15 16.19 3.94 15.84
N PRO A 16 15.87 3.76 14.55
CA PRO A 16 16.83 3.30 13.56
C PRO A 16 17.89 4.38 13.31
N THR A 17 19.15 4.08 13.62
CA THR A 17 20.29 5.02 13.59
C THR A 17 21.21 4.87 12.37
N SER A 18 20.76 4.28 11.27
CA SER A 18 21.52 4.28 10.02
C SER A 18 20.81 5.11 8.95
N GLU A 19 21.54 6.05 8.35
CA GLU A 19 21.08 6.74 7.15
C GLU A 19 20.82 5.72 6.03
N PRO A 20 19.75 5.87 5.25
CA PRO A 20 19.38 4.90 4.23
C PRO A 20 20.46 4.81 3.14
N VAL A 21 20.99 3.61 2.93
CA VAL A 21 21.97 3.33 1.87
C VAL A 21 21.25 3.33 0.52
N ILE A 22 21.68 4.20 -0.41
CA ILE A 22 21.18 4.23 -1.78
C ILE A 22 21.95 3.19 -2.59
N ILE A 23 21.23 2.24 -3.21
CA ILE A 23 21.84 1.16 -4.00
C ILE A 23 21.63 1.38 -5.48
N TYR A 24 20.59 2.14 -5.84
CA TYR A 24 20.26 2.44 -7.21
C TYR A 24 19.57 3.79 -7.29
N ASP A 25 20.07 4.67 -8.15
CA ASP A 25 19.46 5.95 -8.50
C ASP A 25 19.60 6.16 -10.02
N LEU A 26 18.48 6.41 -10.71
CA LEU A 26 18.46 6.69 -12.14
C LEU A 26 18.94 8.11 -12.49
N LYS A 27 19.28 8.96 -11.52
CA LYS A 27 19.61 10.37 -11.74
C LYS A 27 21.02 10.68 -12.26
N GLN A 28 21.86 9.71 -12.62
CA GLN A 28 23.18 10.01 -13.20
C GLN A 28 23.35 9.44 -14.62
N PRO A 29 23.48 10.27 -15.66
CA PRO A 29 24.02 9.82 -16.94
C PRO A 29 25.50 9.44 -16.78
N PRO A 30 26.01 8.46 -17.56
CA PRO A 30 27.40 8.01 -17.45
C PRO A 30 28.38 9.14 -17.82
N GLU A 31 29.40 9.32 -17.00
CA GLU A 31 30.51 10.23 -17.27
C GLU A 31 31.19 9.86 -18.59
N SER A 32 31.18 10.80 -19.55
CA SER A 32 32.16 10.82 -20.62
C SER A 32 32.58 12.25 -20.91
N SER A 33 33.88 12.41 -20.98
CA SER A 33 34.69 13.62 -21.08
C SER A 33 34.50 14.40 -22.39
N SER A 34 34.40 15.75 -22.27
CA SER A 34 34.79 16.84 -23.21
C SER A 34 34.27 16.78 -24.66
N SER A 35 33.84 17.84 -25.35
CA SER A 35 33.84 19.30 -25.19
C SER A 35 33.07 19.88 -26.40
N GLY A 36 32.30 20.96 -26.23
CA GLY A 36 31.75 21.73 -27.36
C GLY A 36 30.52 22.56 -27.01
N SER A 37 30.67 23.89 -27.04
CA SER A 37 29.71 24.90 -26.56
C SER A 37 28.72 25.40 -27.63
N SER A 38 27.49 25.72 -27.17
CA SER A 38 26.52 26.79 -27.55
C SER A 38 25.09 26.23 -27.73
N LYS A 39 24.22 26.35 -26.72
CA LYS A 39 23.28 27.44 -26.35
C LYS A 39 21.92 27.37 -27.05
N ASP A 40 20.91 26.86 -26.31
CA ASP A 40 19.62 27.51 -25.94
C ASP A 40 18.73 26.46 -25.23
N SER A 41 18.65 26.47 -23.89
CA SER A 41 17.55 26.97 -23.02
C SER A 41 16.17 26.39 -23.36
N SER A 42 15.55 25.52 -22.55
CA SER A 42 15.10 25.81 -21.18
C SER A 42 15.00 24.52 -20.35
N GLY A 43 15.93 24.35 -19.40
CA GLY A 43 15.85 23.34 -18.36
C GLY A 43 15.78 24.04 -17.01
N ASP A 44 14.58 24.29 -16.51
CA ASP A 44 14.40 24.63 -15.10
C ASP A 44 14.50 23.34 -14.27
N MET A 45 15.73 23.00 -13.96
CA MET A 45 16.15 21.98 -13.01
C MET A 45 15.80 22.47 -11.60
N PHE A 46 14.62 22.08 -11.09
CA PHE A 46 14.15 22.49 -9.76
C PHE A 46 15.01 21.85 -8.66
N LEU A 47 15.80 22.69 -7.99
CA LEU A 47 16.55 22.37 -6.77
C LEU A 47 15.60 22.07 -5.59
N PRO A 48 15.99 21.21 -4.63
CA PRO A 48 15.20 20.90 -3.44
C PRO A 48 14.92 22.17 -2.63
N ILE A 49 13.66 22.42 -2.28
CA ILE A 49 13.25 23.61 -1.55
C ILE A 49 13.64 23.44 -0.07
N GLU A 50 14.71 24.12 0.34
CA GLU A 50 15.06 24.26 1.75
C GLU A 50 13.97 25.03 2.51
N PHE A 51 13.51 24.48 3.63
CA PHE A 51 12.55 25.16 4.50
C PHE A 51 13.28 26.01 5.52
N ARG A 52 12.69 27.15 5.90
CA ARG A 52 13.23 28.08 6.89
C ARG A 52 12.52 27.91 8.23
N CYS A 53 13.29 27.83 9.32
CA CYS A 53 12.74 27.87 10.67
C CYS A 53 12.23 29.27 10.97
N GLU A 54 10.95 29.39 11.32
CA GLU A 54 10.30 30.69 11.61
C GLU A 54 10.88 31.38 12.85
N ALA A 55 11.54 30.62 13.74
CA ALA A 55 12.11 31.17 14.96
C ALA A 55 13.58 31.58 14.85
N CYS A 56 14.41 30.80 14.15
CA CYS A 56 15.86 30.98 14.13
C CYS A 56 16.43 31.21 12.72
N GLY A 57 15.59 31.13 11.69
CA GLY A 57 15.98 31.37 10.31
C GLY A 57 16.86 30.29 9.68
N LYS A 58 17.26 29.25 10.43
CA LYS A 58 18.04 28.13 9.88
C LYS A 58 17.27 27.46 8.75
N ARG A 59 17.98 27.16 7.68
CA ARG A 59 17.47 26.42 6.53
C ARG A 59 17.81 24.95 6.68
N ALA A 60 16.81 24.09 6.53
CA ALA A 60 16.98 22.65 6.56
C ALA A 60 15.83 21.99 5.81
N PHE A 61 16.04 20.77 5.33
CA PHE A 61 15.01 20.01 4.62
C PHE A 61 14.01 19.35 5.58
N ASN A 62 14.41 19.08 6.83
CA ASN A 62 13.69 18.25 7.80
C ASN A 62 13.12 19.02 9.01
N LEU A 63 12.63 20.25 8.80
CA LEU A 63 12.04 21.05 9.88
C LEU A 63 10.70 20.46 10.37
N LYS A 64 10.50 20.46 11.68
CA LYS A 64 9.25 20.05 12.34
C LYS A 64 8.16 21.08 12.10
N THR A 65 6.93 20.63 11.89
CA THR A 65 5.77 21.52 11.69
C THR A 65 5.00 21.75 12.99
N CYS A 66 4.34 22.91 13.11
CA CYS A 66 3.38 23.15 14.18
C CYS A 66 2.26 22.11 14.13
N SER A 67 2.01 21.41 15.23
CA SER A 67 0.98 20.35 15.33
C SER A 67 -0.46 20.87 15.22
N ARG A 68 -0.68 22.18 15.38
CA ARG A 68 -2.02 22.80 15.32
C ARG A 68 -2.39 23.27 13.92
N CYS A 69 -1.53 24.07 13.29
CA CYS A 69 -1.83 24.70 11.99
C CYS A 69 -1.11 24.05 10.81
N TRP A 70 -0.06 23.25 11.05
CA TRP A 70 0.80 22.59 10.04
C TRP A 70 1.56 23.54 9.09
N GLY A 71 1.31 24.85 9.14
CA GLY A 71 1.91 25.85 8.28
C GLY A 71 3.30 26.33 8.72
N ALA A 72 3.51 26.51 10.04
CA ALA A 72 4.80 26.99 10.55
C ALA A 72 5.81 25.86 10.74
N LYS A 73 7.08 26.11 10.39
CA LYS A 73 8.20 25.15 10.47
C LYS A 73 9.27 25.59 11.47
N TYR A 74 9.80 24.65 12.23
CA TYR A 74 10.75 24.85 13.33
C TYR A 74 11.83 23.77 13.34
N CYS A 75 13.04 24.11 13.80
CA CYS A 75 14.07 23.11 14.03
C CYS A 75 13.64 22.10 15.11
N ASP A 76 13.01 22.61 16.16
CA ASP A 76 12.63 21.86 17.36
C ASP A 76 11.54 22.60 18.15
N ASN A 77 11.13 22.00 19.27
CA ASN A 77 10.13 22.58 20.16
C ASN A 77 10.63 23.86 20.86
N ILE A 78 11.95 24.03 21.03
CA ILE A 78 12.53 25.25 21.64
C ILE A 78 12.30 26.44 20.70
N CYS A 79 12.55 26.25 19.41
CA CYS A 79 12.27 27.23 18.37
C CYS A 79 10.77 27.54 18.29
N GLN A 80 9.91 26.52 18.37
CA GLN A 80 8.46 26.72 18.37
C GLN A 80 7.99 27.56 19.56
N THR A 81 8.41 27.21 20.78
CA THR A 81 8.06 27.95 22.00
C THR A 81 8.54 29.39 21.95
N ARG A 82 9.78 29.62 21.47
CA ARG A 82 10.33 30.98 21.34
C ARG A 82 9.58 31.85 20.34
N HIS A 83 9.01 31.26 19.29
CA HIS A 83 8.21 31.97 18.30
C HIS A 83 6.72 32.01 18.65
N TRP A 84 6.30 31.36 19.74
CA TRP A 84 4.89 31.12 20.03
C TRP A 84 4.09 32.41 20.22
N ASP A 85 4.64 33.42 20.88
CA ASP A 85 3.93 34.68 21.12
C ASP A 85 3.53 35.39 19.81
N LYS A 86 4.32 35.24 18.75
CA LYS A 86 4.03 35.78 17.41
C LYS A 86 3.20 34.81 16.58
N HIS A 87 3.54 33.51 16.63
CA HIS A 87 2.86 32.51 15.84
C HIS A 87 1.42 32.27 16.30
N SER A 88 1.16 32.24 17.61
CA SER A 88 -0.15 31.93 18.20
C SER A 88 -1.26 32.87 17.71
N GLN A 89 -0.91 34.13 17.42
CA GLN A 89 -1.83 35.14 16.89
C GLN A 89 -2.33 34.82 15.46
N VAL A 90 -1.54 34.05 14.70
CA VAL A 90 -1.86 33.64 13.32
C VAL A 90 -2.02 32.12 13.19
N CYS A 91 -1.91 31.38 14.30
CA CYS A 91 -2.00 29.93 14.35
C CYS A 91 -3.47 29.51 14.33
N VAL A 92 -4.03 29.44 13.12
CA VAL A 92 -5.38 28.94 12.91
C VAL A 92 -5.33 27.41 12.78
N GLU A 93 -6.13 26.74 13.61
CA GLU A 93 -6.41 25.31 13.46
C GLU A 93 -6.96 25.09 12.06
N ASP A 94 -6.35 24.19 11.28
CA ASP A 94 -6.61 24.13 9.84
C ASP A 94 -8.12 23.95 9.55
N PRO A 95 -8.81 24.99 9.05
CA PRO A 95 -10.26 24.94 8.87
C PRO A 95 -10.66 23.96 7.75
N LYS A 96 -9.68 23.49 6.97
CA LYS A 96 -9.86 22.49 5.90
C LYS A 96 -9.33 21.12 6.27
N GLY A 97 -8.81 20.93 7.49
CA GLY A 97 -8.28 19.67 7.99
C GLY A 97 -7.37 18.98 6.97
N ARG A 98 -6.25 19.61 6.57
CA ARG A 98 -5.14 18.99 5.81
C ARG A 98 -4.58 17.82 6.60
N GLN A 99 -5.33 16.74 6.55
CA GLN A 99 -4.95 15.41 6.15
C GLN A 99 -3.44 15.17 6.03
N PHE A 100 -2.97 14.28 6.92
CA PHE A 100 -1.80 13.42 6.78
C PHE A 100 -0.43 14.05 6.95
N LEU A 101 -0.04 14.44 8.17
CA LEU A 101 1.35 14.79 8.42
C LEU A 101 1.80 14.28 9.78
N LYS A 102 2.61 13.23 9.81
CA LYS A 102 3.68 13.12 10.81
C LYS A 102 4.88 12.58 10.06
N GLY A 103 5.85 13.44 9.78
CA GLY A 103 7.14 13.06 9.17
C GLY A 103 7.20 12.99 7.64
N GLY A 104 6.42 13.78 6.88
CA GLY A 104 6.60 13.91 5.42
C GLY A 104 5.98 12.80 4.56
N HIS A 105 5.35 11.78 5.17
CA HIS A 105 4.68 10.69 4.47
C HIS A 105 3.15 10.85 4.47
N ILE A 106 2.50 10.75 3.30
CA ILE A 106 1.05 10.65 3.14
C ILE A 106 0.66 9.18 3.03
N LEU A 107 0.04 8.64 4.07
CA LEU A 107 -0.71 7.41 3.93
C LEU A 107 -1.99 7.71 3.13
N GLU A 108 -2.13 7.09 1.97
CA GLU A 108 -3.19 7.39 1.02
C GLU A 108 -4.51 6.68 1.34
N LEU A 109 -5.07 6.97 2.51
CA LEU A 109 -6.43 6.57 2.89
C LEU A 109 -7.42 7.65 2.47
N ASP A 110 -8.51 7.27 1.82
CA ASP A 110 -9.57 8.23 1.53
C ASP A 110 -10.61 8.22 2.65
N MET A 111 -10.85 9.37 3.28
CA MET A 111 -11.86 9.52 4.33
C MET A 111 -13.08 10.19 3.72
N MET A 112 -14.21 9.48 3.58
CA MET A 112 -15.41 10.08 3.00
C MET A 112 -16.15 10.92 4.05
N THR A 113 -16.77 12.02 3.64
CA THR A 113 -17.41 12.96 4.58
C THR A 113 -18.85 12.51 4.91
N PRO A 114 -19.35 12.75 6.14
CA PRO A 114 -20.71 12.33 6.52
C PRO A 114 -21.83 12.96 5.68
N LEU A 115 -21.63 14.14 5.08
CA LEU A 115 -22.62 14.77 4.19
C LEU A 115 -22.76 14.04 2.84
N GLU A 116 -21.77 13.24 2.44
CA GLU A 116 -21.89 12.29 1.31
C GLU A 116 -22.76 11.06 1.68
N GLN A 117 -23.24 10.97 2.92
CA GLN A 117 -24.16 9.92 3.40
C GLN A 117 -25.65 10.31 3.25
N GLN A 118 -25.98 11.59 3.02
CA GLN A 118 -27.37 12.06 2.96
C GLN A 118 -27.84 12.28 1.52
N GLY A 119 -28.21 11.17 0.87
CA GLY A 119 -29.01 11.18 -0.35
C GLY A 119 -28.70 9.98 -1.23
N THR A 120 -29.46 8.90 -1.09
CA THR A 120 -29.77 7.92 -2.14
C THR A 120 -28.60 7.30 -2.93
N TYR A 121 -27.54 6.77 -2.32
CA TYR A 121 -26.49 6.03 -3.05
C TYR A 121 -26.18 4.68 -2.36
N LEU A 122 -27.23 3.88 -2.05
CA LEU A 122 -27.10 2.41 -1.98
C LEU A 122 -27.09 1.78 -3.39
N ASP A 123 -27.56 2.52 -4.40
CA ASP A 123 -27.68 2.09 -5.81
C ASP A 123 -27.08 3.08 -6.81
N SER A 124 -26.23 3.98 -6.34
CA SER A 124 -25.60 4.96 -7.21
C SER A 124 -24.15 5.11 -6.80
N HIS A 125 -23.29 5.23 -7.80
CA HIS A 125 -21.86 5.06 -7.62
C HIS A 125 -21.20 6.43 -7.66
N PRO A 126 -20.28 6.74 -6.74
CA PRO A 126 -19.59 8.01 -6.73
C PRO A 126 -18.65 8.09 -7.93
N SER A 127 -19.16 8.56 -9.08
CA SER A 127 -18.39 8.68 -10.33
C SER A 127 -17.57 9.97 -10.41
N SER A 128 -17.67 10.87 -9.43
CA SER A 128 -17.11 12.24 -9.54
C SER A 128 -16.60 12.88 -8.25
N LEU A 129 -16.63 12.20 -7.10
CA LEU A 129 -15.96 12.64 -5.87
C LEU A 129 -14.50 12.17 -5.91
N GLY A 130 -13.45 12.97 -6.08
CA GLY A 130 -13.30 14.39 -6.38
C GLY A 130 -11.87 14.60 -6.86
N THR A 131 -11.61 14.46 -8.16
CA THR A 131 -10.28 14.74 -8.75
C THR A 131 -9.82 16.16 -8.40
N MET A 132 -10.73 17.12 -8.50
CA MET A 132 -10.53 18.54 -8.15
C MET A 132 -10.30 18.79 -6.64
N LYS A 133 -10.74 17.88 -5.77
CA LYS A 133 -10.58 17.98 -4.30
C LYS A 133 -9.45 17.09 -3.77
N CYS A 134 -8.80 16.32 -4.64
CA CYS A 134 -7.74 15.42 -4.24
C CYS A 134 -6.54 16.25 -3.72
N PRO A 135 -6.03 15.97 -2.51
CA PRO A 135 -4.85 16.67 -1.97
C PRO A 135 -3.60 16.53 -2.84
N LYS A 136 -3.58 15.50 -3.70
CA LYS A 136 -2.49 15.25 -4.65
C LYS A 136 -2.77 15.81 -6.04
N HIS A 137 -3.88 16.49 -6.34
CA HIS A 137 -4.19 16.97 -7.69
C HIS A 137 -3.10 17.85 -8.36
N GLY A 138 -2.25 18.52 -7.56
CA GLY A 138 -1.05 19.24 -8.05
C GLY A 138 0.27 18.45 -8.02
N HIS A 139 0.27 17.24 -7.47
CA HIS A 139 1.40 16.33 -7.34
C HIS A 139 1.23 15.05 -8.20
N ASN A 140 0.00 14.68 -8.53
CA ASN A 140 -0.35 13.58 -9.39
C ASN A 140 -1.23 14.08 -10.53
N ASN A 141 -0.93 13.61 -11.74
CA ASN A 141 -1.81 13.86 -12.85
C ASN A 141 -2.89 12.78 -12.84
N HIS A 142 -4.13 13.12 -12.46
CA HIS A 142 -5.25 12.17 -12.52
C HIS A 142 -5.48 11.63 -13.93
N SER A 143 -4.94 12.27 -14.97
CA SER A 143 -4.97 11.74 -16.33
C SER A 143 -4.14 10.47 -16.53
N ALA A 144 -3.23 10.14 -15.59
CA ALA A 144 -2.45 8.91 -15.65
C ALA A 144 -3.25 7.66 -15.23
N PHE A 145 -4.45 7.83 -14.64
CA PHE A 145 -5.30 6.73 -14.22
C PHE A 145 -6.13 6.19 -15.39
N ILE A 146 -5.73 5.02 -15.88
CA ILE A 146 -6.35 4.36 -17.02
C ILE A 146 -7.46 3.43 -16.49
N ALA A 147 -8.65 3.48 -17.09
CA ALA A 147 -9.70 2.52 -16.75
C ALA A 147 -9.31 1.11 -17.18
N ILE A 148 -9.74 0.08 -16.44
CA ILE A 148 -9.42 -1.32 -16.77
C ILE A 148 -9.81 -1.68 -18.22
N HIS A 149 -10.98 -1.22 -18.66
CA HIS A 149 -11.48 -1.48 -20.02
C HIS A 149 -10.74 -0.70 -21.11
N ASP A 150 -10.05 0.39 -20.76
CA ASP A 150 -9.27 1.19 -21.70
C ASP A 150 -7.81 0.72 -21.78
N PHE A 151 -7.34 -0.02 -20.77
CA PHE A 151 -5.94 -0.43 -20.67
C PHE A 151 -5.54 -1.36 -21.82
N ASN A 152 -4.44 -1.00 -22.49
CA ASN A 152 -3.93 -1.70 -23.66
C ASN A 152 -2.45 -1.38 -23.84
N LYS A 153 -1.78 -2.04 -24.80
CA LYS A 153 -0.33 -1.94 -24.99
C LYS A 153 0.21 -0.53 -25.25
N SER A 154 -0.59 0.42 -25.75
CA SER A 154 -0.11 1.79 -25.96
C SER A 154 0.26 2.50 -24.65
N HIS A 155 -0.39 2.10 -23.55
CA HIS A 155 -0.16 2.60 -22.20
C HIS A 155 1.10 2.03 -21.54
N LEU A 156 1.72 1.02 -22.15
CA LEU A 156 2.94 0.42 -21.64
C LEU A 156 4.19 1.09 -22.24
N PRO A 157 5.31 1.11 -21.49
CA PRO A 157 6.62 1.47 -22.00
C PRO A 157 6.98 0.65 -23.24
N LEU A 158 7.77 1.22 -24.16
CA LEU A 158 8.03 0.62 -25.48
C LEU A 158 8.45 -0.86 -25.42
N LYS A 159 9.35 -1.21 -24.48
CA LYS A 159 9.86 -2.58 -24.28
C LYS A 159 8.82 -3.57 -23.72
N LEU A 160 7.69 -3.07 -23.25
CA LEU A 160 6.61 -3.85 -22.64
C LEU A 160 5.33 -3.85 -23.48
N ARG A 161 5.33 -3.25 -24.68
CA ARG A 161 4.14 -3.16 -25.55
C ARG A 161 3.81 -4.49 -26.24
N MET A 162 3.53 -5.50 -25.44
CA MET A 162 3.25 -6.87 -25.85
C MET A 162 1.89 -7.29 -25.30
N ASP A 163 1.14 -8.07 -26.07
CA ASP A 163 -0.20 -8.50 -25.66
C ASP A 163 -0.12 -9.44 -24.44
N GLU A 164 0.95 -10.21 -24.31
CA GLU A 164 1.23 -11.08 -23.16
C GLU A 164 1.34 -10.29 -21.84
N VAL A 165 2.01 -9.14 -21.87
CA VAL A 165 2.16 -8.27 -20.70
C VAL A 165 0.83 -7.63 -20.34
N VAL A 166 0.06 -7.16 -21.33
CA VAL A 166 -1.28 -6.61 -21.11
C VAL A 166 -2.21 -7.65 -20.49
N ASN A 167 -2.24 -8.85 -21.09
CA ASN A 167 -3.08 -9.96 -20.62
C ASN A 167 -2.72 -10.36 -19.19
N TYR A 168 -1.44 -10.39 -18.85
CA TYR A 168 -0.98 -10.63 -17.48
C TYR A 168 -1.47 -9.55 -16.51
N ILE A 169 -1.30 -8.26 -16.82
CA ILE A 169 -1.76 -7.16 -15.95
C ILE A 169 -3.28 -7.20 -15.75
N LEU A 170 -4.05 -7.47 -16.80
CA LEU A 170 -5.51 -7.59 -16.71
C LEU A 170 -5.93 -8.84 -15.92
N ALA A 171 -5.18 -9.94 -16.03
CA ALA A 171 -5.40 -11.12 -15.19
C ALA A 171 -5.11 -10.81 -13.70
N GLU A 172 -4.04 -10.08 -13.40
CA GLU A 172 -3.71 -9.64 -12.05
C GLU A 172 -4.76 -8.68 -11.46
N ALA A 173 -5.36 -7.83 -12.31
CA ALA A 173 -6.40 -6.89 -11.91
C ALA A 173 -7.65 -7.58 -11.35
N GLN A 174 -7.94 -8.83 -11.73
CA GLN A 174 -9.10 -9.58 -11.20
C GLN A 174 -8.98 -9.89 -9.70
N PHE A 175 -7.77 -9.88 -9.17
CA PHE A 175 -7.49 -10.13 -7.76
C PHE A 175 -7.33 -8.84 -6.95
N THR A 176 -7.33 -7.68 -7.60
CA THR A 176 -7.34 -6.39 -6.91
C THR A 176 -8.77 -6.08 -6.45
N VAL A 177 -8.92 -5.74 -5.18
CA VAL A 177 -10.21 -5.49 -4.53
C VAL A 177 -10.25 -4.10 -3.92
N ARG A 178 -11.46 -3.55 -3.81
CA ARG A 178 -11.71 -2.35 -3.00
C ARG A 178 -12.01 -2.78 -1.56
N VAL A 179 -11.32 -2.18 -0.61
CA VAL A 179 -11.52 -2.41 0.83
C VAL A 179 -12.17 -1.17 1.42
N MET A 180 -13.35 -1.33 2.02
CA MET A 180 -14.09 -0.24 2.66
C MET A 180 -14.23 -0.53 4.15
N VAL A 181 -13.69 0.36 4.99
CA VAL A 181 -13.78 0.22 6.44
C VAL A 181 -14.69 1.29 7.01
N TYR A 182 -15.74 0.88 7.74
CA TYR A 182 -16.82 1.77 8.21
C TYR A 182 -16.69 2.14 9.69
N TRP A 183 -15.58 1.79 10.33
CA TRP A 183 -15.35 2.07 11.74
C TRP A 183 -13.88 2.32 12.02
N THR A 184 -13.63 3.22 12.97
CA THR A 184 -12.29 3.44 13.51
C THR A 184 -12.26 3.05 14.97
N SER A 185 -11.42 2.09 15.32
CA SER A 185 -11.29 1.57 16.69
C SER A 185 -10.87 2.67 17.64
N LYS A 186 -11.41 2.63 18.87
CA LYS A 186 -11.02 3.54 19.95
C LYS A 186 -9.58 3.30 20.41
N GLN A 187 -9.02 2.12 20.12
CA GLN A 187 -7.70 1.67 20.56
C GLN A 187 -6.57 2.00 19.57
N ARG A 188 -6.89 2.65 18.43
CA ARG A 188 -5.88 3.17 17.50
C ARG A 188 -4.81 3.96 18.27
N PRO A 189 -3.50 3.79 18.04
CA PRO A 189 -2.42 4.56 18.68
C PRO A 189 -2.46 6.06 18.32
N ASP A 190 -1.90 6.94 19.17
CA ASP A 190 -1.94 8.40 18.97
C ASP A 190 -1.13 8.91 17.78
N ASP A 191 -0.15 8.13 17.35
CA ASP A 191 0.67 8.40 16.19
C ASP A 191 0.08 7.83 14.88
N ASP A 192 -1.06 7.13 14.94
CA ASP A 192 -1.76 6.63 13.76
C ASP A 192 -2.57 7.74 13.06
N VAL A 193 -2.58 7.73 11.73
CA VAL A 193 -3.27 8.77 10.95
C VAL A 193 -4.80 8.76 11.14
N CYS A 194 -5.36 7.63 11.55
CA CYS A 194 -6.78 7.47 11.85
C CYS A 194 -7.11 7.76 13.33
N ALA A 195 -6.12 8.06 14.19
CA ALA A 195 -6.32 8.32 15.62
C ALA A 195 -7.41 9.37 15.91
N ARG A 196 -7.48 10.43 15.10
CA ARG A 196 -8.49 11.50 15.24
C ARG A 196 -9.92 11.06 14.95
N PHE A 197 -10.12 9.90 14.32
CA PHE A 197 -11.44 9.36 13.96
C PHE A 197 -11.89 8.25 14.90
N ARG A 198 -11.16 7.96 15.98
CA ARG A 198 -11.52 6.93 16.99
C ARG A 198 -12.98 7.01 17.39
N GLY A 199 -13.65 5.85 17.38
CA GLY A 199 -15.04 5.73 17.78
C GLY A 199 -16.06 6.32 16.81
N THR A 200 -15.62 6.75 15.61
CA THR A 200 -16.52 7.27 14.57
C THR A 200 -16.82 6.23 13.51
N GLN A 201 -17.92 6.45 12.78
CA GLN A 201 -18.35 5.64 11.63
C GLN A 201 -17.95 6.26 10.29
N ASN A 202 -16.95 7.15 10.28
CA ASN A 202 -16.48 7.78 9.06
C ASN A 202 -15.83 6.71 8.17
N PRO A 203 -16.41 6.40 7.01
CA PRO A 203 -15.90 5.33 6.19
C PRO A 203 -14.63 5.75 5.48
N ARG A 204 -13.74 4.77 5.30
CA ARG A 204 -12.51 4.97 4.54
C ARG A 204 -12.32 3.90 3.48
N ALA A 205 -11.81 4.34 2.34
CA ALA A 205 -11.51 3.47 1.21
C ALA A 205 -10.01 3.18 1.11
N ALA A 206 -9.72 1.96 0.69
CA ALA A 206 -8.39 1.46 0.40
C ALA A 206 -8.44 0.39 -0.70
N SER A 207 -7.28 -0.08 -1.11
CA SER A 207 -7.13 -1.18 -2.05
C SER A 207 -6.56 -2.41 -1.34
N GLY A 208 -6.77 -3.58 -1.92
CA GLY A 208 -6.17 -4.81 -1.45
C GLY A 208 -5.97 -5.82 -2.58
N LYS A 209 -5.32 -6.92 -2.24
CA LYS A 209 -5.09 -8.05 -3.14
C LYS A 209 -5.64 -9.33 -2.53
N VAL A 210 -6.29 -10.14 -3.36
CA VAL A 210 -6.71 -11.50 -3.01
C VAL A 210 -5.56 -12.47 -3.17
N LEU A 211 -5.31 -13.26 -2.13
CA LEU A 211 -4.44 -14.42 -2.13
C LEU A 211 -5.31 -15.67 -2.00
N LEU A 212 -5.30 -16.49 -3.04
CA LEU A 212 -5.91 -17.81 -3.02
C LEU A 212 -4.91 -18.82 -2.50
N SER A 213 -5.23 -19.43 -1.37
CA SER A 213 -4.53 -20.62 -0.89
C SER A 213 -5.47 -21.82 -1.04
N ASN A 214 -4.92 -22.93 -1.52
CA ASN A 214 -5.62 -24.16 -1.93
C ASN A 214 -6.94 -24.43 -1.14
N PRO A 215 -8.13 -24.15 -1.70
CA PRO A 215 -9.39 -24.06 -0.97
C PRO A 215 -10.02 -25.43 -0.72
N LYS A 216 -9.25 -26.38 -0.18
CA LYS A 216 -9.72 -27.76 0.07
C LYS A 216 -10.50 -27.90 1.37
N ASP A 217 -10.31 -26.99 2.33
CA ASP A 217 -11.02 -26.99 3.61
C ASP A 217 -12.08 -25.87 3.61
N ILE A 218 -13.28 -26.20 3.16
CA ILE A 218 -14.44 -25.30 3.18
C ILE A 218 -15.23 -25.54 4.46
N LYS A 219 -15.29 -24.54 5.33
CA LYS A 219 -16.08 -24.58 6.55
C LYS A 219 -17.33 -23.73 6.40
N VAL A 220 -18.49 -24.30 6.70
CA VAL A 220 -19.75 -23.55 6.72
C VAL A 220 -19.97 -23.02 8.13
N ARG A 221 -20.27 -21.72 8.24
CA ARG A 221 -20.57 -21.04 9.50
C ARG A 221 -21.78 -20.13 9.32
N ARG A 222 -22.48 -19.83 10.41
CA ARG A 222 -23.48 -18.77 10.43
C ARG A 222 -22.79 -17.43 10.14
N CYS A 223 -23.43 -16.57 9.34
CA CYS A 223 -22.88 -15.25 9.05
C CYS A 223 -22.68 -14.45 10.35
N PRO A 224 -21.49 -13.92 10.62
CA PRO A 224 -21.23 -13.16 11.84
C PRO A 224 -21.72 -11.70 11.77
N VAL A 225 -22.25 -11.27 10.62
CA VAL A 225 -22.64 -9.87 10.37
C VAL A 225 -24.13 -9.70 10.67
N ALA A 226 -24.45 -8.98 11.76
CA ALA A 226 -25.81 -8.81 12.26
C ALA A 226 -26.78 -8.11 11.29
N HIS A 227 -26.27 -7.28 10.37
CA HIS A 227 -27.04 -6.60 9.33
C HIS A 227 -26.38 -6.81 7.97
N CYS A 228 -26.23 -8.07 7.56
CA CYS A 228 -25.58 -8.42 6.31
C CYS A 228 -26.42 -7.96 5.10
N HIS A 229 -25.76 -7.48 4.04
CA HIS A 229 -26.42 -7.09 2.79
C HIS A 229 -27.23 -8.23 2.15
N ARG A 230 -26.90 -9.48 2.46
CA ARG A 230 -27.61 -10.68 1.96
C ARG A 230 -28.84 -11.05 2.79
N HIS A 231 -29.22 -10.29 3.83
CA HIS A 231 -30.44 -10.56 4.60
C HIS A 231 -31.69 -10.58 3.73
N ARG A 232 -31.77 -9.69 2.74
CA ARG A 232 -32.91 -9.61 1.82
C ARG A 232 -33.06 -10.89 0.99
N ASP A 233 -31.94 -11.49 0.58
CA ASP A 233 -31.94 -12.61 -0.36
C ASP A 233 -31.87 -13.97 0.34
N LEU A 234 -31.15 -14.06 1.46
CA LEU A 234 -30.81 -15.31 2.15
C LEU A 234 -31.43 -15.42 3.56
N GLY A 235 -32.05 -14.34 4.07
CA GLY A 235 -32.61 -14.29 5.41
C GLY A 235 -31.59 -13.97 6.53
N PRO A 236 -32.05 -13.75 7.78
CA PRO A 236 -31.21 -13.32 8.90
C PRO A 236 -30.31 -14.43 9.49
N ASP A 237 -30.64 -15.70 9.26
CA ASP A 237 -29.90 -16.86 9.76
C ASP A 237 -28.96 -17.49 8.72
N HIS A 238 -28.69 -16.80 7.61
CA HIS A 238 -27.89 -17.31 6.50
C HIS A 238 -26.45 -17.68 6.90
N THR A 239 -25.84 -18.52 6.08
CA THR A 239 -24.48 -19.03 6.28
C THR A 239 -23.47 -18.39 5.33
N VAL A 240 -22.21 -18.45 5.73
CA VAL A 240 -21.05 -18.09 4.92
C VAL A 240 -20.08 -19.27 4.85
N TYR A 241 -19.37 -19.37 3.74
CA TYR A 241 -18.26 -20.27 3.53
C TYR A 241 -16.98 -19.57 3.99
N VAL A 242 -16.33 -20.16 4.98
CA VAL A 242 -15.00 -19.78 5.44
C VAL A 242 -14.03 -20.70 4.71
N VAL A 243 -13.28 -20.12 3.79
CA VAL A 243 -12.28 -20.79 2.95
C VAL A 243 -10.93 -20.10 3.10
N ASP A 244 -9.85 -20.75 2.67
CA ASP A 244 -8.50 -20.16 2.70
C ASP A 244 -8.29 -19.13 1.58
N VAL A 245 -9.18 -18.12 1.53
CA VAL A 245 -9.05 -16.93 0.72
C VAL A 245 -8.72 -15.77 1.64
N LYS A 246 -7.53 -15.21 1.42
CA LYS A 246 -7.00 -14.09 2.20
C LYS A 246 -7.02 -12.83 1.35
N VAL A 247 -7.18 -11.70 2.01
CA VAL A 247 -6.98 -10.38 1.42
C VAL A 247 -5.82 -9.73 2.14
N SER A 248 -4.86 -9.22 1.38
CA SER A 248 -3.80 -8.36 1.89
C SER A 248 -4.12 -6.89 1.62
N THR A 249 -3.79 -6.02 2.57
CA THR A 249 -3.87 -4.55 2.42
C THR A 249 -2.82 -3.88 3.30
N ASN A 250 -2.68 -2.55 3.23
CA ASN A 250 -1.76 -1.82 4.08
C ASN A 250 -2.19 -1.89 5.55
N GLY A 251 -1.23 -2.08 6.46
CA GLY A 251 -1.50 -2.36 7.86
C GLY A 251 -2.07 -1.22 8.68
N ARG A 252 -2.09 -0.01 8.12
CA ARG A 252 -2.77 1.14 8.70
C ARG A 252 -4.22 1.27 8.21
N VAL A 253 -4.64 0.50 7.20
CA VAL A 253 -6.03 0.44 6.72
C VAL A 253 -6.92 -0.21 7.77
N ILE A 254 -6.54 -1.38 8.29
CA ILE A 254 -7.27 -2.14 9.32
C ILE A 254 -6.34 -2.36 10.51
N PHE A 255 -6.73 -1.85 11.68
CA PHE A 255 -5.93 -1.93 12.89
C PHE A 255 -6.22 -3.19 13.71
N ASP A 256 -7.50 -3.50 13.92
CA ASP A 256 -7.94 -4.61 14.77
C ASP A 256 -9.19 -5.33 14.23
N GLU A 257 -9.63 -6.35 14.97
CA GLU A 257 -10.84 -7.13 14.68
C GLU A 257 -12.13 -6.31 14.78
N GLU A 258 -12.16 -5.23 15.57
CA GLU A 258 -13.35 -4.37 15.69
C GLU A 258 -13.61 -3.63 14.37
N GLU A 259 -12.54 -3.10 13.76
CA GLU A 259 -12.59 -2.50 12.44
C GLU A 259 -12.87 -3.53 11.34
N LEU A 260 -12.23 -4.71 11.42
CA LEU A 260 -12.40 -5.76 10.41
C LEU A 260 -13.86 -6.23 10.30
N ARG A 261 -14.57 -6.40 11.42
CA ARG A 261 -15.98 -6.80 11.44
C ARG A 261 -16.92 -5.78 10.78
N ARG A 262 -16.45 -4.55 10.60
CA ARG A 262 -17.15 -3.45 9.90
C ARG A 262 -16.42 -3.08 8.61
N THR A 263 -15.80 -4.07 7.98
CA THR A 263 -15.11 -3.92 6.70
C THR A 263 -15.79 -4.75 5.62
N THR A 264 -16.02 -4.13 4.45
CA THR A 264 -16.46 -4.84 3.24
C THR A 264 -15.33 -4.92 2.23
N VAL A 265 -15.32 -6.00 1.46
CA VAL A 265 -14.41 -6.22 0.35
C VAL A 265 -15.22 -6.37 -0.93
N ASP A 266 -14.91 -5.51 -1.89
CA ASP A 266 -15.59 -5.42 -3.16
C ASP A 266 -14.70 -6.00 -4.27
N PHE A 267 -15.11 -7.15 -4.78
CA PHE A 267 -14.47 -7.87 -5.87
C PHE A 267 -14.99 -7.38 -7.21
N PHE A 268 -14.11 -7.31 -8.20
CA PHE A 268 -14.47 -6.98 -9.59
C PHE A 268 -15.16 -5.62 -9.76
N TYR A 269 -14.84 -4.63 -8.92
CA TYR A 269 -15.39 -3.28 -9.02
C TYR A 269 -14.70 -2.46 -10.14
N ASP A 270 -14.97 -2.84 -11.39
CA ASP A 270 -14.26 -2.31 -12.57
C ASP A 270 -15.00 -1.13 -13.24
N SER A 271 -16.29 -0.95 -12.93
CA SER A 271 -17.15 0.06 -13.56
C SER A 271 -18.03 0.80 -12.54
N GLY A 272 -18.32 2.06 -12.87
CA GLY A 272 -19.22 2.94 -12.10
C GLY A 272 -20.70 2.56 -12.18
N ASN A 273 -21.07 1.43 -12.77
CA ASN A 273 -22.43 0.86 -12.67
C ASN A 273 -22.47 -0.41 -11.79
N GLY A 274 -21.31 -0.89 -11.30
CA GLY A 274 -21.23 -2.02 -10.38
C GLY A 274 -21.61 -3.36 -11.01
N VAL A 275 -21.67 -3.43 -12.34
CA VAL A 275 -21.93 -4.68 -13.04
C VAL A 275 -20.82 -5.68 -12.71
N GLY A 276 -21.22 -6.86 -12.20
CA GLY A 276 -20.29 -7.92 -11.84
C GLY A 276 -19.57 -7.76 -10.50
N LEU A 277 -19.87 -6.69 -9.75
CA LEU A 277 -19.42 -6.47 -8.37
C LEU A 277 -19.90 -7.60 -7.47
N VAL A 278 -19.00 -8.15 -6.67
CA VAL A 278 -19.35 -9.07 -5.57
C VAL A 278 -18.83 -8.48 -4.28
N ARG A 279 -19.70 -8.29 -3.29
CA ARG A 279 -19.35 -7.74 -1.99
C ARG A 279 -19.33 -8.83 -0.93
N GLU A 280 -18.26 -8.88 -0.16
CA GLU A 280 -18.08 -9.79 0.97
C GLU A 280 -17.58 -9.04 2.21
N TYR A 281 -17.45 -9.73 3.35
CA TYR A 281 -17.04 -9.12 4.62
C TYR A 281 -15.74 -9.71 5.16
N GLY A 282 -14.99 -8.87 5.86
CA GLY A 282 -13.86 -9.31 6.68
C GLY A 282 -14.33 -10.25 7.81
N TYR A 283 -13.59 -11.33 8.02
CA TYR A 283 -13.94 -12.38 8.98
C TYR A 283 -12.94 -12.50 10.13
N GLN A 284 -11.66 -12.67 9.81
CA GLN A 284 -10.62 -12.88 10.81
C GLN A 284 -9.31 -12.22 10.38
N LEU A 285 -8.69 -11.48 11.29
CA LEU A 285 -7.39 -10.85 11.09
C LEU A 285 -6.28 -11.87 11.40
N PHE A 286 -5.26 -11.90 10.55
CA PHE A 286 -4.04 -12.65 10.84
C PHE A 286 -3.02 -11.75 11.57
N PRO A 287 -2.15 -12.33 12.42
CA PRO A 287 -1.06 -11.58 13.04
C PRO A 287 -0.23 -10.81 12.00
N SER A 288 0.03 -9.53 12.28
CA SER A 288 0.91 -8.71 11.43
C SER A 288 2.37 -9.09 11.62
N ARG A 289 3.13 -9.01 10.52
CA ARG A 289 4.59 -9.18 10.54
C ARG A 289 5.21 -7.91 11.15
N SER A 290 6.26 -8.07 11.95
CA SER A 290 6.96 -6.93 12.59
C SER A 290 7.62 -5.97 11.58
N THR A 291 7.97 -6.47 10.39
CA THR A 291 8.72 -5.73 9.36
C THR A 291 7.91 -5.36 8.13
N SER A 292 6.64 -5.75 8.07
CA SER A 292 5.79 -5.52 6.91
C SER A 292 4.66 -4.57 7.27
N ASP A 293 4.50 -3.53 6.45
CA ASP A 293 3.33 -2.64 6.49
C ASP A 293 2.08 -3.31 5.88
N VAL A 294 1.99 -4.64 5.93
CA VAL A 294 0.93 -5.45 5.28
C VAL A 294 0.12 -6.19 6.34
N ARG A 295 -1.19 -6.13 6.22
CA ARG A 295 -2.14 -6.93 6.98
C ARG A 295 -2.81 -7.94 6.08
N TYR A 296 -3.02 -9.13 6.63
CA TYR A 296 -3.80 -10.17 5.99
C TYR A 296 -5.04 -10.44 6.82
N PHE A 297 -6.17 -10.68 6.16
CA PHE A 297 -7.39 -11.12 6.80
C PHE A 297 -8.13 -12.10 5.89
N SER A 298 -8.93 -12.99 6.46
CA SER A 298 -9.83 -13.85 5.71
C SER A 298 -11.18 -13.18 5.50
N ILE A 299 -11.91 -13.66 4.50
CA ILE A 299 -13.26 -13.20 4.17
C ILE A 299 -14.28 -14.30 4.44
N GLY A 300 -15.50 -13.91 4.78
CA GLY A 300 -16.66 -14.81 4.72
C GLY A 300 -17.31 -14.70 3.35
N VAL A 301 -17.47 -15.81 2.63
CA VAL A 301 -18.02 -15.86 1.27
C VAL A 301 -19.48 -16.30 1.31
N HIS A 302 -20.39 -15.56 0.68
CA HIS A 302 -21.81 -15.92 0.65
C HIS A 302 -22.16 -16.86 -0.51
N ASP A 303 -21.43 -16.76 -1.62
CA ASP A 303 -21.68 -17.56 -2.82
C ASP A 303 -20.39 -18.19 -3.36
N LEU A 304 -20.34 -19.53 -3.44
CA LEU A 304 -19.21 -20.28 -3.96
C LEU A 304 -18.88 -19.95 -5.43
N LYS A 305 -19.80 -19.32 -6.18
CA LYS A 305 -19.50 -18.78 -7.51
C LYS A 305 -18.36 -17.76 -7.49
N LEU A 306 -18.16 -17.04 -6.38
CA LEU A 306 -17.01 -16.17 -6.20
C LEU A 306 -15.70 -16.98 -6.26
N LEU A 307 -15.64 -18.12 -5.55
CA LEU A 307 -14.46 -18.98 -5.53
C LEU A 307 -14.18 -19.57 -6.90
N GLN A 308 -15.21 -20.10 -7.57
CA GLN A 308 -15.06 -20.63 -8.93
C GLN A 308 -14.55 -19.56 -9.91
N ARG A 309 -15.00 -18.31 -9.76
CA ARG A 309 -14.52 -17.19 -10.59
C ARG A 309 -13.06 -16.86 -10.30
N LEU A 310 -12.67 -16.83 -9.02
CA LEU A 310 -11.30 -16.58 -8.60
C LEU A 310 -10.34 -17.72 -9.02
N GLU A 311 -10.74 -18.98 -8.91
CA GLU A 311 -9.97 -20.14 -9.37
C GLU A 311 -9.75 -20.12 -10.89
N ARG A 312 -10.79 -19.80 -11.67
CA ARG A 312 -10.63 -19.60 -13.12
C ARG A 312 -9.68 -18.44 -13.43
N ALA A 313 -9.82 -17.33 -12.71
CA ALA A 313 -8.91 -16.19 -12.87
C ALA A 313 -7.46 -16.57 -12.51
N ASP A 314 -7.25 -17.45 -11.54
CA ASP A 314 -5.93 -17.93 -11.11
C ASP A 314 -5.25 -18.81 -12.15
N GLY A 315 -6.03 -19.71 -12.78
CA GLY A 315 -5.58 -20.49 -13.93
C GLY A 315 -5.18 -19.59 -15.11
N CYS A 316 -6.03 -18.61 -15.45
CA CYS A 316 -5.73 -17.64 -16.51
C CYS A 316 -4.49 -16.80 -16.20
N ARG A 317 -4.36 -16.29 -14.96
CA ARG A 317 -3.19 -15.54 -14.49
C ARG A 317 -1.91 -16.36 -14.63
N SER A 318 -1.95 -17.62 -14.20
CA SER A 318 -0.81 -18.54 -14.30
C SER A 318 -0.40 -18.82 -15.75
N ALA A 319 -1.38 -18.94 -16.66
CA ALA A 319 -1.11 -19.10 -18.08
C ALA A 319 -0.52 -17.83 -18.71
N CYS A 320 -1.10 -16.65 -18.42
CA CYS A 320 -0.61 -15.36 -18.91
C CYS A 320 0.81 -15.10 -18.43
N PHE A 321 1.12 -15.42 -17.17
CA PHE A 321 2.46 -15.27 -16.63
C PHE A 321 3.49 -16.11 -17.41
N LYS A 322 3.18 -17.39 -17.69
CA LYS A 322 4.08 -18.29 -18.43
C LYS A 322 4.31 -17.85 -19.88
N SER A 323 3.40 -17.06 -20.46
CA SER A 323 3.58 -16.52 -21.81
C SER A 323 4.48 -15.29 -21.87
N ILE A 324 4.84 -14.66 -20.75
CA ILE A 324 5.67 -13.44 -20.78
C ILE A 324 7.12 -13.81 -21.13
N PRO A 325 7.72 -13.20 -22.16
CA PRO A 325 9.13 -13.41 -22.48
C PRO A 325 10.06 -12.96 -21.35
N HIS A 326 11.17 -13.68 -21.15
CA HIS A 326 12.17 -13.34 -20.12
C HIS A 326 12.75 -11.92 -20.26
N GLU A 327 12.86 -11.41 -21.49
CA GLU A 327 13.32 -10.04 -21.74
C GLU A 327 12.31 -9.00 -21.25
N ALA A 328 11.01 -9.25 -21.45
CA ALA A 328 9.96 -8.40 -20.91
C ALA A 328 9.92 -8.45 -19.38
N LEU A 329 10.08 -9.63 -18.77
CA LEU A 329 10.18 -9.75 -17.30
C LEU A 329 11.34 -8.95 -16.71
N ARG A 330 12.51 -8.94 -17.39
CA ARG A 330 13.64 -8.10 -16.99
C ARG A 330 13.34 -6.62 -17.17
N ALA A 331 12.72 -6.23 -18.28
CA ALA A 331 12.34 -4.84 -18.55
C ALA A 331 11.29 -4.32 -17.56
N MET A 332 10.37 -5.15 -17.10
CA MET A 332 9.37 -4.81 -16.07
C MET A 332 10.01 -4.34 -14.76
N SER A 333 11.26 -4.71 -14.48
CA SER A 333 11.98 -4.35 -13.26
C SER A 333 12.38 -2.86 -13.16
N ALA A 334 12.29 -2.14 -14.27
CA ALA A 334 12.47 -0.69 -14.35
C ALA A 334 11.15 0.07 -14.15
N HIS A 335 10.02 -0.63 -14.08
CA HIS A 335 8.69 -0.04 -14.07
C HIS A 335 7.89 -0.45 -12.83
N ALA A 336 6.98 0.42 -12.43
CA ALA A 336 6.00 0.17 -11.38
C ALA A 336 4.61 0.29 -11.99
N ILE A 337 3.87 -0.81 -12.00
CA ILE A 337 2.49 -0.85 -12.50
C ILE A 337 1.57 -1.02 -11.29
N VAL A 338 0.74 -0.03 -11.00
CA VAL A 338 -0.15 -0.03 -9.85
C VAL A 338 -1.56 -0.32 -10.32
N ILE A 339 -2.23 -1.25 -9.64
CA ILE A 339 -3.66 -1.51 -9.84
C ILE A 339 -4.38 -1.13 -8.55
N SER A 340 -5.24 -0.12 -8.58
CA SER A 340 -5.85 0.41 -7.36
C SER A 340 -7.28 0.90 -7.55
N HIS A 341 -7.95 1.18 -6.43
CA HIS A 341 -9.23 1.87 -6.34
C HIS A 341 -9.02 3.30 -5.83
N PRO A 342 -8.57 4.23 -6.68
CA PRO A 342 -8.33 5.62 -6.26
C PRO A 342 -9.65 6.25 -5.79
N HIS A 343 -9.61 6.93 -4.65
CA HIS A 343 -10.75 7.52 -3.93
C HIS A 343 -11.88 6.52 -3.63
N GLY A 344 -11.54 5.22 -3.53
CA GLY A 344 -12.54 4.16 -3.45
C GLY A 344 -13.42 4.01 -4.69
N THR A 345 -13.04 4.60 -5.81
CA THR A 345 -13.79 4.51 -7.07
C THR A 345 -13.44 3.23 -7.85
N GLN A 346 -13.98 3.09 -9.06
CA GLN A 346 -13.72 1.96 -9.94
C GLN A 346 -12.23 1.74 -10.15
N LYS A 347 -11.85 0.48 -10.36
CA LYS A 347 -10.47 0.06 -10.52
C LYS A 347 -9.78 0.80 -11.67
N LYS A 348 -8.53 1.23 -11.43
CA LYS A 348 -7.67 1.92 -12.39
C LYS A 348 -6.29 1.29 -12.40
N ILE A 349 -5.59 1.48 -13.52
CA ILE A 349 -4.18 1.13 -13.69
C ILE A 349 -3.39 2.41 -13.89
N THR A 350 -2.24 2.51 -13.23
CA THR A 350 -1.22 3.52 -13.52
C THR A 350 0.11 2.83 -13.80
N VAL A 351 0.90 3.44 -14.67
CA VAL A 351 2.21 2.92 -15.07
C VAL A 351 3.24 4.03 -14.87
N GLY A 352 4.34 3.67 -14.22
CA GLY A 352 5.48 4.57 -14.02
C GLY A 352 6.79 3.80 -13.95
N ASN A 353 7.81 4.44 -13.43
CA ASN A 353 9.18 3.97 -13.33
C ASN A 353 9.57 3.75 -11.88
N VAL A 354 10.39 2.73 -11.66
CA VAL A 354 11.17 2.61 -10.43
C VAL A 354 12.27 3.65 -10.50
N VAL A 355 12.28 4.60 -9.57
CA VAL A 355 13.20 5.75 -9.57
C VAL A 355 14.44 5.49 -8.73
N ARG A 356 14.26 4.90 -7.54
CA ARG A 356 15.34 4.69 -6.56
C ARG A 356 15.08 3.45 -5.72
N ILE A 357 16.14 2.79 -5.26
CA ILE A 357 16.05 1.72 -4.26
C ILE A 357 17.00 2.04 -3.11
N THR A 358 16.46 2.02 -1.89
CA THR A 358 17.21 2.21 -0.65
C THR A 358 17.04 1.01 0.26
N GLU A 359 17.97 0.81 1.19
CA GLU A 359 17.85 -0.22 2.22
C GLU A 359 17.47 0.37 3.59
N GLU A 360 16.65 -0.37 4.33
CA GLU A 360 16.25 -0.08 5.70
C GLU A 360 16.45 -1.34 6.58
N ASN A 361 16.48 -1.14 7.90
CA ASN A 361 16.60 -2.20 8.90
C ASN A 361 17.83 -3.10 8.70
N LEU A 362 19.03 -2.51 8.63
CA LEU A 362 20.30 -3.22 8.43
C LEU A 362 21.02 -3.57 9.75
N THR A 363 20.29 -3.97 10.79
CA THR A 363 20.89 -4.37 12.06
C THR A 363 21.62 -5.72 11.95
N PRO A 364 22.62 -6.02 12.80
CA PRO A 364 23.27 -7.34 12.81
C PRO A 364 22.27 -8.51 12.89
N ASP A 365 21.24 -8.38 13.74
CA ASP A 365 20.19 -9.38 13.91
C ASP A 365 19.37 -9.56 12.62
N SER A 366 18.98 -8.47 11.97
CA SER A 366 18.22 -8.54 10.73
C SER A 366 19.01 -9.23 9.61
N GLN A 367 20.31 -8.95 9.52
CA GLN A 367 21.19 -9.55 8.53
C GLN A 367 21.41 -11.05 8.82
N ALA A 368 21.53 -11.44 10.09
CA ALA A 368 21.60 -12.84 10.49
C ALA A 368 20.31 -13.59 10.14
N ASN A 369 19.14 -12.98 10.41
CA ASN A 369 17.84 -13.55 10.04
C ASN A 369 17.69 -13.73 8.53
N ALA A 370 18.18 -12.76 7.75
CA ALA A 370 18.15 -12.85 6.29
C ALA A 370 18.98 -14.02 5.77
N LYS A 371 20.19 -14.24 6.32
CA LYS A 371 21.03 -15.40 5.98
C LYS A 371 20.33 -16.72 6.31
N MET A 372 19.72 -16.81 7.50
CA MET A 372 18.97 -18.00 7.90
C MET A 372 17.80 -18.27 6.95
N LEU A 373 17.06 -17.24 6.51
CA LEU A 373 16.00 -17.40 5.52
C LEU A 373 16.52 -17.86 4.17
N SER A 374 17.65 -17.35 3.69
CA SER A 374 18.27 -17.81 2.45
C SER A 374 18.62 -19.30 2.52
N GLU A 375 19.08 -19.81 3.67
CA GLU A 375 19.31 -21.24 3.88
C GLU A 375 18.02 -22.06 3.85
N MET A 376 16.94 -21.56 4.48
CA MET A 376 15.61 -22.19 4.43
C MET A 376 15.03 -22.20 3.01
N GLU A 377 15.23 -21.12 2.26
CA GLU A 377 14.82 -21.00 0.86
C GLU A 377 15.56 -22.01 -0.01
N LYS A 378 16.89 -22.08 0.13
CA LYS A 378 17.70 -23.09 -0.56
C LYS A 378 17.22 -24.51 -0.25
N MET A 379 16.98 -24.81 1.02
CA MET A 379 16.44 -26.11 1.44
C MET A 379 15.08 -26.39 0.80
N TRP A 380 14.18 -25.41 0.73
CA TRP A 380 12.91 -25.57 0.04
C TRP A 380 13.09 -25.81 -1.46
N PHE A 381 13.95 -25.06 -2.15
CA PHE A 381 14.21 -25.27 -3.58
C PHE A 381 14.76 -26.67 -3.87
N GLU A 382 15.68 -27.15 -3.04
CA GLU A 382 16.29 -28.48 -3.17
C GLU A 382 15.28 -29.61 -2.87
N THR A 383 14.47 -29.46 -1.81
CA THR A 383 13.55 -30.51 -1.37
C THR A 383 12.18 -30.48 -2.05
N ARG A 384 11.78 -29.32 -2.60
CA ARG A 384 10.41 -28.97 -3.02
C ARG A 384 9.35 -29.28 -1.97
N SER A 385 9.74 -29.30 -0.69
CA SER A 385 8.87 -29.68 0.41
C SER A 385 7.89 -28.56 0.75
N GLN A 386 6.59 -28.89 0.78
CA GLN A 386 5.55 -27.96 1.22
C GLN A 386 5.74 -27.56 2.70
N LEU A 387 6.29 -28.46 3.52
CA LEU A 387 6.59 -28.18 4.93
C LEU A 387 7.74 -27.17 5.05
N ALA A 388 8.83 -27.36 4.29
CA ALA A 388 9.95 -26.43 4.27
C ALA A 388 9.51 -25.04 3.80
N HIS A 389 8.69 -24.98 2.74
CA HIS A 389 8.07 -23.73 2.29
C HIS A 389 7.22 -23.07 3.39
N SER A 390 6.36 -23.85 4.07
CA SER A 390 5.51 -23.33 5.14
C SER A 390 6.32 -22.80 6.33
N GLN A 391 7.39 -23.50 6.71
CA GLN A 391 8.31 -23.07 7.77
C GLN A 391 9.07 -21.79 7.38
N MET A 392 9.56 -21.71 6.15
CA MET A 392 10.23 -20.51 5.62
C MET A 392 9.28 -19.30 5.63
N ILE A 393 8.06 -19.46 5.12
CA ILE A 393 7.05 -18.39 5.12
C ILE A 393 6.68 -17.98 6.55
N ALA A 394 6.59 -18.92 7.48
CA ALA A 394 6.34 -18.63 8.90
C ALA A 394 7.50 -17.85 9.54
N ALA A 395 8.74 -18.28 9.31
CA ALA A 395 9.94 -17.60 9.80
C ALA A 395 10.04 -16.17 9.22
N MET A 396 9.82 -16.01 7.92
CA MET A 396 9.78 -14.69 7.27
C MET A 396 8.72 -13.77 7.87
N GLY A 397 7.63 -14.34 8.41
CA GLY A 397 6.59 -13.57 9.08
C GLY A 397 6.93 -13.09 10.50
N GLN A 398 7.89 -13.73 11.17
CA GLN A 398 8.24 -13.44 12.57
C GLN A 398 9.54 -12.65 12.72
N LEU A 399 10.45 -12.80 11.76
CA LEU A 399 11.79 -12.26 11.86
C LEU A 399 11.86 -10.78 11.46
N SER A 400 12.73 -10.06 12.16
CA SER A 400 13.18 -8.76 11.68
C SER A 400 14.14 -8.98 10.51
N LEU A 401 13.82 -8.47 9.33
CA LEU A 401 14.59 -8.65 8.09
C LEU A 401 15.01 -7.30 7.53
N PRO A 402 16.16 -7.22 6.84
CA PRO A 402 16.50 -6.06 6.03
C PRO A 402 15.44 -5.88 4.95
N VAL A 403 15.20 -4.62 4.58
CA VAL A 403 14.09 -4.26 3.70
C VAL A 403 14.63 -3.41 2.56
N TYR A 404 14.27 -3.76 1.33
CA TYR A 404 14.34 -2.83 0.21
C TYR A 404 13.13 -1.91 0.24
N LYS A 405 13.40 -0.60 0.28
CA LYS A 405 12.42 0.44 0.01
C LYS A 405 12.58 0.89 -1.43
N VAL A 406 11.58 0.57 -2.24
CA VAL A 406 11.57 0.86 -3.67
C VAL A 406 10.70 2.08 -3.90
N TRP A 407 11.28 3.09 -4.51
CA TRP A 407 10.66 4.37 -4.81
C TRP A 407 10.26 4.43 -6.28
N TYR A 408 9.08 4.94 -6.58
CA TYR A 408 8.53 4.97 -7.93
C TYR A 408 7.63 6.19 -8.17
N ASP A 409 7.41 6.53 -9.44
CA ASP A 409 6.67 7.72 -9.87
C ASP A 409 5.26 7.42 -10.43
N ALA A 410 4.87 6.15 -10.55
CA ALA A 410 3.52 5.76 -10.98
C ALA A 410 2.47 6.42 -10.09
N ALA A 411 1.46 7.04 -10.72
CA ALA A 411 0.48 7.85 -10.01
C ALA A 411 -0.35 7.03 -9.02
N THR A 412 -0.54 7.57 -7.83
CA THR A 412 -1.42 7.02 -6.80
C THR A 412 -2.18 8.16 -6.12
N CYS A 413 -3.33 7.84 -5.52
CA CYS A 413 -4.23 8.76 -4.83
C CYS A 413 -4.65 8.16 -3.50
N LEU A 414 -5.35 8.96 -2.67
CA LEU A 414 -6.17 8.43 -1.57
C LEU A 414 -6.97 7.20 -2.05
N GLY A 415 -7.12 6.18 -1.22
CA GLY A 415 -7.69 4.87 -1.60
C GLY A 415 -6.70 3.90 -2.24
N SER A 416 -5.49 4.33 -2.62
CA SER A 416 -4.46 3.44 -3.19
C SER A 416 -3.62 2.73 -2.13
N ALA A 417 -3.77 3.05 -0.84
CA ALA A 417 -3.11 2.31 0.25
C ALA A 417 -3.44 0.81 0.14
N GLY A 418 -2.40 -0.03 0.14
CA GLY A 418 -2.54 -1.49 0.02
C GLY A 418 -2.74 -2.01 -1.42
N ALA A 419 -2.73 -1.14 -2.42
CA ALA A 419 -2.80 -1.53 -3.82
C ALA A 419 -1.60 -2.40 -4.22
N PRO A 420 -1.80 -3.49 -4.99
CA PRO A 420 -0.68 -4.22 -5.56
C PRO A 420 0.11 -3.35 -6.55
N VAL A 421 1.43 -3.46 -6.44
CA VAL A 421 2.42 -2.83 -7.30
C VAL A 421 3.23 -3.94 -7.94
N TYR A 422 3.13 -4.04 -9.26
CA TYR A 422 3.86 -5.01 -10.07
C TYR A 422 5.16 -4.38 -10.56
N PHE A 423 6.26 -5.05 -10.26
CA PHE A 423 7.58 -4.74 -10.81
C PHE A 423 8.30 -6.04 -11.16
N GLY A 424 9.11 -6.00 -12.21
CA GLY A 424 9.82 -7.19 -12.69
C GLY A 424 11.00 -7.62 -11.84
N ALA A 425 11.57 -8.77 -12.19
CA ALA A 425 12.70 -9.39 -11.52
C ALA A 425 13.97 -8.50 -11.62
N ARG A 426 14.63 -8.22 -10.49
CA ARG A 426 15.96 -7.61 -10.48
C ARG A 426 16.99 -8.59 -9.93
N GLN A 427 18.04 -8.83 -10.72
CA GLN A 427 19.22 -9.58 -10.29
C GLN A 427 19.89 -8.93 -9.05
N THR A 428 19.85 -7.60 -8.94
CA THR A 428 20.45 -6.84 -7.83
C THR A 428 19.71 -6.99 -6.50
N SER A 429 18.45 -7.42 -6.49
CA SER A 429 17.68 -7.65 -5.26
C SER A 429 17.56 -9.12 -4.89
N GLY A 430 18.15 -10.04 -5.68
CA GLY A 430 17.96 -11.49 -5.52
C GLY A 430 16.54 -11.99 -5.82
N ILE A 431 15.68 -11.12 -6.38
CA ILE A 431 14.26 -11.41 -6.57
C ILE A 431 14.05 -11.89 -8.01
N TRP A 432 13.64 -13.16 -8.14
CA TRP A 432 13.36 -13.80 -9.43
C TRP A 432 11.85 -13.88 -9.69
N GLY A 433 11.41 -13.34 -10.83
CA GLY A 433 9.99 -13.30 -11.26
C GLY A 433 9.34 -11.91 -11.14
N PRO A 434 8.09 -11.74 -11.62
CA PRO A 434 7.31 -10.54 -11.36
C PRO A 434 7.05 -10.52 -9.87
N TYR A 435 7.60 -9.51 -9.22
CA TYR A 435 7.41 -9.33 -7.80
C TYR A 435 6.23 -8.40 -7.61
N GLU A 436 5.30 -8.86 -6.78
CA GLU A 436 4.21 -8.05 -6.30
C GLU A 436 4.55 -7.54 -4.90
N ALA A 437 4.48 -6.24 -4.72
CA ALA A 437 4.48 -5.61 -3.40
C ALA A 437 3.19 -4.80 -3.22
N GLN A 438 2.99 -4.23 -2.04
CA GLN A 438 1.86 -3.36 -1.78
C GLN A 438 2.30 -1.91 -1.63
N HIS A 439 1.59 -1.00 -2.27
CA HIS A 439 1.79 0.43 -2.10
C HIS A 439 1.69 0.79 -0.62
N ALA A 440 2.80 1.29 -0.07
CA ALA A 440 2.90 1.61 1.33
C ALA A 440 2.42 3.05 1.59
N SER A 441 3.05 4.04 0.95
CA SER A 441 2.77 5.45 1.17
C SER A 441 3.34 6.31 0.04
N TYR A 442 2.84 7.54 -0.06
CA TYR A 442 3.49 8.61 -0.82
C TYR A 442 4.38 9.46 0.12
N ASP A 443 5.52 9.90 -0.38
CA ASP A 443 6.44 10.81 0.32
C ASP A 443 6.40 12.19 -0.33
N ILE A 444 6.02 13.22 0.43
CA ILE A 444 5.86 14.58 -0.08
C ILE A 444 7.19 15.21 -0.45
N ASP A 445 8.22 14.97 0.35
CA ASP A 445 9.52 15.63 0.20
C ASP A 445 10.25 15.05 -1.01
N ALA A 446 10.23 13.73 -1.18
CA ALA A 446 10.76 13.06 -2.35
C ALA A 446 9.85 13.20 -3.58
N LYS A 447 8.56 13.52 -3.38
CA LYS A 447 7.50 13.47 -4.40
C LYS A 447 7.39 12.11 -5.10
N LEU A 448 7.59 11.04 -4.35
CA LEU A 448 7.63 9.67 -4.85
C LEU A 448 6.77 8.77 -4.00
N ASN A 449 6.19 7.76 -4.64
CA ASN A 449 5.58 6.65 -3.96
C ASN A 449 6.64 5.64 -3.55
N TYR A 450 6.34 4.84 -2.52
CA TYR A 450 7.19 3.71 -2.20
C TYR A 450 6.41 2.49 -1.73
N PHE A 451 7.06 1.33 -1.86
CA PHE A 451 6.68 0.10 -1.19
C PHE A 451 7.92 -0.50 -0.52
N LYS A 452 7.69 -1.47 0.36
CA LYS A 452 8.74 -2.16 1.12
C LYS A 452 8.68 -3.65 0.85
N VAL A 453 9.84 -4.27 0.64
CA VAL A 453 9.96 -5.71 0.41
C VAL A 453 11.13 -6.28 1.21
N PRO A 454 10.99 -7.48 1.80
CA PRO A 454 12.12 -8.14 2.44
C PRO A 454 13.29 -8.29 1.46
N ARG A 455 14.50 -8.02 1.95
CA ARG A 455 15.75 -8.29 1.23
C ARG A 455 16.20 -9.70 1.59
N PHE A 456 16.32 -10.54 0.58
CA PHE A 456 16.99 -11.83 0.70
C PHE A 456 18.47 -11.65 0.35
N VAL A 457 19.34 -12.31 1.09
CA VAL A 457 20.78 -12.29 0.81
C VAL A 457 21.03 -13.40 -0.22
N ALA A 458 21.60 -13.05 -1.37
CA ALA A 458 22.00 -14.00 -2.39
C ALA A 458 23.18 -14.88 -1.94
#